data_AF-A0A336LKL9-F1
#
_entry.id   AF-A0A336LKL9-F1
#
_cell.length_a   1.000
_cell.length_b   1.000
_cell.length_c   1.000
_cell.angle_alpha   90.00
_cell.angle_beta   90.00
_cell.angle_gamma   90.00
#
_symmetry.space_group_name_H-M   'P 1'
#
loop_
_entity.id
_entity.type
_entity.pdbx_description
1 polymer ?
#
loop_
_entity_poly.entity_id
_entity_poly.type
_entity_poly.pdbx_seq_one_letter_code
_entity_poly.pdbx_strand_id
1 'polypeptide(L)'
;MLNFLRIKLKRLFDQEIDGNTYRKIQAFHMRIDNLCTVLGLNLLRDDFKPDIRTVISVFLASITFFFFIFTQVFYYKQGKYLEAFLVFTYIGIDIQSLAKLYFSYTNKRLLYDMGQKLIQIHGKYQTDVERRKILNICYNRCDKIFKVFTFLYINAFIGLLSFPLLIYIFDHRNVTMFIQLTLPGFTSGSKMAYTVNMIYQFVVMCYATMGLMAVDIMFMCVTAHYVCLCDLFEVSLKEISRELRYDGDSDYKKRIKFMMRNIILEHEYMMIFLNDQDDLYTNICFFEIFATNFTCVALLFVETFKFWFPGYSIGLAAFIQFLLFCAVGTVIEIANEKTVTAIYEIPWYCFSKERALEFLIMFKKAQNPNYLSIGGLAPLTVATAKEIINKMYSYYMMFLSFIDEKAVEKLLNDA
;
A
#
# COMPACT_ATOMS: atom_id res chain seq x y z
N MET A 1 22.02 6.86 28.72
CA MET A 1 21.19 7.09 27.52
C MET A 1 20.88 5.79 26.76
N LEU A 2 21.86 4.94 26.45
CA LEU A 2 21.67 3.63 25.79
C LEU A 2 20.78 2.64 26.59
N ASN A 3 20.93 2.54 27.91
CA ASN A 3 20.04 1.71 28.73
C ASN A 3 18.60 2.23 28.80
N PHE A 4 18.41 3.56 28.74
CA PHE A 4 17.08 4.16 28.71
C PHE A 4 16.38 3.91 27.37
N LEU A 5 17.11 4.02 26.25
CA LEU A 5 16.65 3.60 24.93
C LEU A 5 16.35 2.10 24.88
N ARG A 6 17.20 1.25 25.47
CA ARG A 6 16.99 -0.20 25.53
C ARG A 6 15.77 -0.57 26.37
N ILE A 7 15.51 0.12 27.48
CA ILE A 7 14.31 -0.07 28.32
C ILE A 7 13.06 0.47 27.62
N LYS A 8 13.16 1.58 26.87
CA LYS A 8 12.04 2.15 26.11
C LYS A 8 11.72 1.32 24.86
N LEU A 9 12.73 0.76 24.18
CA LEU A 9 12.59 -0.26 23.14
C LEU A 9 12.02 -1.55 23.71
N LYS A 10 12.55 -2.02 24.85
CA LYS A 10 12.03 -3.20 25.53
C LYS A 10 10.60 -3.00 26.02
N ARG A 11 10.20 -1.80 26.48
CA ARG A 11 8.80 -1.43 26.76
C ARG A 11 7.94 -1.19 25.52
N LEU A 12 8.52 -0.88 24.37
CA LEU A 12 7.85 -0.84 23.06
C LEU A 12 7.58 -2.25 22.53
N PHE A 13 8.41 -3.24 22.90
CA PHE A 13 8.21 -4.65 22.57
C PHE A 13 7.44 -5.43 23.66
N ASP A 14 7.57 -5.04 24.93
CA ASP A 14 6.85 -5.54 26.12
C ASP A 14 5.69 -4.60 26.50
N GLN A 15 5.11 -3.88 25.54
CA GLN A 15 3.87 -3.17 25.77
C GLN A 15 2.82 -4.22 26.12
N GLU A 16 2.25 -4.10 27.33
CA GLU A 16 1.27 -4.98 27.94
C GLU A 16 0.59 -5.95 26.97
N ILE A 17 0.69 -7.24 27.28
CA ILE A 17 -0.25 -8.27 26.83
C ILE A 17 -1.62 -7.91 27.45
N ASP A 18 -2.15 -6.76 27.06
CA ASP A 18 -3.52 -6.35 27.28
C ASP A 18 -4.36 -7.48 26.68
N GLY A 19 -5.06 -8.19 27.56
CA GLY A 19 -5.57 -9.55 27.32
C GLY A 19 -6.66 -9.66 26.25
N ASN A 20 -6.93 -8.59 25.49
CA ASN A 20 -7.99 -8.54 24.50
C ASN A 20 -7.49 -7.98 23.16
N THR A 21 -6.81 -8.85 22.40
CA THR A 21 -6.36 -8.60 21.01
C THR A 21 -7.52 -8.20 20.10
N TYR A 22 -8.70 -8.74 20.36
CA TYR A 22 -9.94 -8.42 19.65
C TYR A 22 -10.33 -6.94 19.78
N ARG A 23 -10.26 -6.35 20.99
CA ARG A 23 -10.49 -4.90 21.16
C ARG A 23 -9.46 -4.05 20.43
N LYS A 24 -8.18 -4.46 20.46
CA LYS A 24 -7.10 -3.74 19.78
C LYS A 24 -7.31 -3.70 18.26
N ILE A 25 -7.65 -4.84 17.65
CA ILE A 25 -7.89 -4.90 16.20
C ILE A 25 -9.17 -4.17 15.80
N GLN A 26 -10.21 -4.17 16.63
CA GLN A 26 -11.42 -3.36 16.39
C GLN A 26 -11.12 -1.87 16.45
N ALA A 27 -10.36 -1.41 17.45
CA ALA A 27 -9.93 -0.02 17.53
C ALA A 27 -9.09 0.39 16.32
N PHE A 28 -8.24 -0.51 15.82
CA PHE A 28 -7.47 -0.31 14.61
C PHE A 28 -8.36 -0.20 13.36
N HIS A 29 -9.33 -1.10 13.18
CA HIS A 29 -10.30 -1.00 12.07
C HIS A 29 -11.10 0.31 12.13
N MET A 30 -11.50 0.76 13.32
CA MET A 30 -12.17 2.06 13.48
C MET A 30 -11.26 3.24 13.10
N ARG A 31 -9.96 3.17 13.37
CA ARG A 31 -9.02 4.22 12.93
C ARG A 31 -8.92 4.29 11.41
N ILE A 32 -8.86 3.14 10.73
CA ILE A 32 -8.83 3.12 9.27
C ILE A 32 -10.18 3.57 8.70
N ASP A 33 -11.29 3.09 9.25
CA ASP A 33 -12.64 3.52 8.84
C ASP A 33 -12.82 5.04 8.98
N ASN A 34 -12.30 5.65 10.04
CA ASN A 34 -12.32 7.10 10.21
C ASN A 34 -11.54 7.85 9.13
N LEU A 35 -10.39 7.32 8.67
CA LEU A 35 -9.65 7.89 7.54
C LEU A 35 -10.47 7.79 6.24
N CYS A 36 -11.08 6.63 6.00
CA CYS A 36 -11.89 6.40 4.80
C CYS A 36 -13.19 7.23 4.82
N THR A 37 -13.76 7.50 6.01
CA THR A 37 -14.96 8.32 6.21
C THR A 37 -14.76 9.77 5.76
N VAL A 38 -13.54 10.31 5.85
CA VAL A 38 -13.24 11.66 5.35
C VAL A 38 -13.47 11.76 3.85
N LEU A 39 -13.17 10.70 3.12
CA LEU A 39 -13.37 10.60 1.67
C LEU A 39 -14.81 10.21 1.29
N GLY A 40 -15.67 9.97 2.29
CA GLY A 40 -16.97 9.36 2.09
C GLY A 40 -16.89 7.89 1.65
N LEU A 41 -15.76 7.23 1.81
CA LEU A 41 -15.59 5.82 1.46
C LEU A 41 -15.73 5.00 2.75
N ASN A 42 -16.94 4.64 3.18
CA ASN A 42 -17.09 3.76 4.35
C ASN A 42 -16.88 2.29 3.95
N LEU A 43 -15.66 1.97 3.48
CA LEU A 43 -15.32 0.66 2.91
C LEU A 43 -15.41 -0.49 3.92
N LEU A 44 -15.43 -0.19 5.22
CA LEU A 44 -15.47 -1.16 6.32
C LEU A 44 -16.84 -1.27 7.01
N ARG A 45 -17.90 -0.69 6.44
CA ARG A 45 -19.27 -0.78 6.97
C ARG A 45 -20.21 -1.48 5.99
N ASP A 46 -21.10 -2.32 6.53
CA ASP A 46 -22.06 -3.11 5.75
C ASP A 46 -23.14 -2.22 5.08
N ASP A 47 -23.54 -1.12 5.75
CA ASP A 47 -24.59 -0.19 5.29
C ASP A 47 -24.11 0.87 4.28
N PHE A 48 -23.02 0.64 3.56
CA PHE A 48 -22.41 1.67 2.73
C PHE A 48 -23.30 2.10 1.55
N LYS A 49 -23.82 3.33 1.66
CA LYS A 49 -24.39 4.12 0.56
C LYS A 49 -23.39 5.22 0.16
N PRO A 50 -23.24 5.52 -1.15
CA PRO A 50 -22.41 6.65 -1.58
C PRO A 50 -22.94 7.91 -0.92
N ASP A 51 -22.08 8.54 -0.12
CA ASP A 51 -22.38 9.79 0.55
C ASP A 51 -22.01 10.96 -0.37
N ILE A 52 -22.51 12.16 -0.07
CA ILE A 52 -22.17 13.37 -0.82
C ILE A 52 -20.65 13.60 -0.85
N ARG A 53 -19.94 13.15 0.20
CA ARG A 53 -18.48 13.18 0.33
C ARG A 53 -17.76 12.32 -0.71
N THR A 54 -18.30 11.14 -1.05
CA THR A 54 -17.74 10.27 -2.09
C THR A 54 -17.84 10.96 -3.45
N VAL A 55 -19.00 11.55 -3.74
CA VAL A 55 -19.24 12.29 -4.98
C VAL A 55 -18.31 13.49 -5.07
N ILE A 56 -18.14 14.23 -3.96
CA ILE A 56 -17.20 15.35 -3.88
C ILE A 56 -15.78 14.87 -4.16
N SER A 57 -15.32 13.77 -3.54
CA SER A 57 -13.95 13.28 -3.71
C SER A 57 -13.66 12.83 -5.15
N VAL A 58 -14.60 12.10 -5.78
CA VAL A 58 -14.48 11.68 -7.19
C VAL A 58 -14.51 12.90 -8.13
N PHE A 59 -15.41 13.86 -7.87
CA PHE A 59 -15.48 15.11 -8.63
C PHE A 59 -14.18 15.91 -8.49
N LEU A 60 -13.65 16.04 -7.28
CA LEU A 60 -12.44 16.79 -6.99
C LEU A 60 -11.22 16.17 -7.67
N ALA A 61 -11.06 14.84 -7.62
CA ALA A 61 -9.99 14.15 -8.34
C ALA A 61 -10.12 14.31 -9.86
N SER A 62 -11.32 14.09 -10.41
CA SER A 62 -11.57 14.19 -11.86
C SER A 62 -11.37 15.62 -12.40
N ILE A 63 -11.80 16.63 -11.66
CA ILE A 63 -11.62 18.03 -12.07
C ILE A 63 -10.17 18.48 -11.91
N THR A 64 -9.44 17.95 -10.92
CA THR A 64 -8.00 18.20 -10.75
C THR A 64 -7.23 17.66 -11.96
N PHE A 65 -7.56 16.44 -12.42
CA PHE A 65 -6.98 15.85 -13.63
C PHE A 65 -7.15 16.76 -14.84
N PHE A 66 -8.36 17.27 -15.04
CA PHE A 66 -8.66 18.22 -16.10
C PHE A 66 -7.83 19.52 -15.97
N PHE A 67 -7.70 20.04 -14.75
CA PHE A 67 -6.90 21.24 -14.51
C PHE A 67 -5.40 21.03 -14.76
N PHE A 68 -4.85 19.84 -14.48
CA PHE A 68 -3.47 19.50 -14.84
C PHE A 68 -3.26 19.52 -16.35
N ILE A 69 -4.16 18.88 -17.13
CA ILE A 69 -4.09 18.90 -18.60
C ILE A 69 -4.25 20.32 -19.14
N PHE A 70 -5.23 21.09 -18.64
CA PHE A 70 -5.44 22.47 -19.06
C PHE A 70 -4.20 23.34 -18.81
N THR A 71 -3.61 23.22 -17.62
CA THR A 71 -2.43 24.00 -17.22
C THR A 71 -1.23 23.66 -18.10
N GLN A 72 -1.04 22.39 -18.46
CA GLN A 72 0.02 22.01 -19.41
C GLN A 72 -0.16 22.66 -20.77
N VAL A 73 -1.37 22.59 -21.34
CA VAL A 73 -1.65 23.22 -22.64
C VAL A 73 -1.46 24.73 -22.56
N PHE A 74 -1.83 25.36 -21.44
CA PHE A 74 -1.63 26.78 -21.21
C PHE A 74 -0.16 27.18 -21.18
N TYR A 75 0.68 26.49 -20.39
CA TYR A 75 2.11 26.78 -20.32
C TYR A 75 2.85 26.45 -21.62
N TYR A 76 2.47 25.36 -22.29
CA TYR A 76 3.03 25.00 -23.59
C TYR A 76 2.78 26.09 -24.64
N LYS A 77 1.56 26.65 -24.69
CA LYS A 77 1.22 27.78 -25.59
C LYS A 77 1.98 29.07 -25.26
N GLN A 78 2.42 29.25 -24.02
CA GLN A 78 3.21 30.40 -23.60
C GLN A 78 4.73 30.21 -23.81
N GLY A 79 5.16 29.06 -24.32
CA GLY A 79 6.58 28.71 -24.45
C GLY A 79 7.26 28.36 -23.12
N LYS A 80 6.48 28.20 -22.03
CA LYS A 80 6.97 27.85 -20.69
C LYS A 80 7.04 26.34 -20.52
N TYR A 81 7.98 25.71 -21.23
CA TYR A 81 8.05 24.25 -21.32
C TYR A 81 8.38 23.59 -19.98
N LEU A 82 9.28 24.18 -19.18
CA LEU A 82 9.71 23.62 -17.90
C LEU A 82 8.56 23.56 -16.88
N GLU A 83 7.74 24.61 -16.81
CA GLU A 83 6.55 24.66 -15.96
C GLU A 83 5.47 23.67 -16.41
N ALA A 84 5.32 23.46 -17.73
CA ALA A 84 4.44 22.41 -18.25
C ALA A 84 4.92 21.01 -17.80
N PHE A 85 6.22 20.74 -17.85
CA PHE A 85 6.81 19.48 -17.37
C PHE A 85 6.67 19.30 -15.86
N LEU A 86 6.79 20.36 -15.06
CA LEU A 86 6.54 20.30 -13.62
C LEU A 86 5.12 19.79 -13.32
N VAL A 87 4.12 20.29 -14.04
CA VAL A 87 2.73 19.86 -13.90
C VAL A 87 2.54 18.41 -14.37
N PHE A 88 3.30 17.96 -15.37
CA PHE A 88 3.30 16.58 -15.87
C PHE A 88 3.70 15.54 -14.82
N THR A 89 4.56 15.90 -13.88
CA THR A 89 4.93 14.99 -12.78
C THR A 89 3.73 14.61 -11.90
N TYR A 90 2.78 15.54 -11.69
CA TYR A 90 1.61 15.31 -10.83
C TYR A 90 0.51 14.47 -11.49
N ILE A 91 0.49 14.36 -12.82
CA ILE A 91 -0.49 13.53 -13.54
C ILE A 91 -0.38 12.06 -13.08
N GLY A 92 0.83 11.55 -12.85
CA GLY A 92 1.02 10.20 -12.33
C GLY A 92 0.35 10.01 -10.96
N ILE A 93 0.57 10.96 -10.04
CA ILE A 93 -0.05 10.94 -8.71
C ILE A 93 -1.58 10.97 -8.79
N ASP A 94 -2.13 11.75 -9.71
CA ASP A 94 -3.57 11.83 -9.88
C ASP A 94 -4.16 10.54 -10.48
N ILE A 95 -3.49 9.93 -11.46
CA ILE A 95 -3.87 8.64 -12.05
C ILE A 95 -3.91 7.53 -10.99
N GLN A 96 -2.89 7.41 -10.13
CA GLN A 96 -2.93 6.40 -9.05
C GLN A 96 -4.08 6.67 -8.07
N SER A 97 -4.40 7.94 -7.81
CA SER A 97 -5.48 8.29 -6.88
C SER A 97 -6.85 7.90 -7.44
N LEU A 98 -7.12 8.20 -8.71
CA LEU A 98 -8.34 7.84 -9.41
C LEU A 98 -8.50 6.32 -9.51
N ALA A 99 -7.42 5.61 -9.85
CA ALA A 99 -7.43 4.15 -9.92
C ALA A 99 -7.75 3.53 -8.56
N LYS A 100 -7.07 3.96 -7.48
CA LYS A 100 -7.32 3.49 -6.12
C LYS A 100 -8.76 3.76 -5.68
N LEU A 101 -9.29 4.96 -5.94
CA LEU A 101 -10.68 5.30 -5.62
C LEU A 101 -11.67 4.38 -6.38
N TYR A 102 -11.46 4.19 -7.67
CA TYR A 102 -12.34 3.38 -8.53
C TYR A 102 -12.35 1.90 -8.13
N PHE A 103 -11.18 1.27 -7.99
CA PHE A 103 -11.09 -0.15 -7.66
C PHE A 103 -11.50 -0.43 -6.21
N SER A 104 -11.16 0.45 -5.25
CA SER A 104 -11.61 0.31 -3.87
C SER A 104 -13.13 0.42 -3.75
N TYR A 105 -13.76 1.29 -4.53
CA TYR A 105 -15.22 1.41 -4.57
C TYR A 105 -15.88 0.17 -5.18
N THR A 106 -15.35 -0.32 -6.30
CA THR A 106 -15.90 -1.48 -7.03
C THR A 106 -15.82 -2.76 -6.19
N ASN A 107 -14.69 -2.97 -5.50
CA ASN A 107 -14.42 -4.18 -4.74
C ASN A 107 -14.67 -4.05 -3.23
N LYS A 108 -15.46 -3.04 -2.81
CA LYS A 108 -15.72 -2.72 -1.40
C LYS A 108 -16.23 -3.91 -0.56
N ARG A 109 -17.08 -4.77 -1.15
CA ARG A 109 -17.69 -5.90 -0.44
C ARG A 109 -16.63 -6.93 -0.06
N LEU A 110 -15.71 -7.20 -0.97
CA LEU A 110 -14.61 -8.11 -0.73
C LEU A 110 -13.68 -7.58 0.36
N LEU A 111 -13.36 -6.28 0.33
CA LEU A 111 -12.55 -5.61 1.35
C LEU A 111 -13.22 -5.68 2.74
N TYR A 112 -14.53 -5.44 2.79
CA TYR A 112 -15.34 -5.56 4.01
C TYR A 112 -15.30 -6.99 4.56
N ASP A 113 -15.57 -7.99 3.71
CA ASP A 113 -15.58 -9.40 4.09
C ASP A 113 -14.23 -9.85 4.64
N MET A 114 -13.12 -9.44 4.01
CA MET A 114 -11.75 -9.73 4.49
C MET A 114 -11.46 -9.08 5.85
N GLY A 115 -11.91 -7.85 6.07
CA GLY A 115 -11.76 -7.14 7.34
C GLY A 115 -12.59 -7.76 8.47
N GLN A 116 -13.85 -8.13 8.20
CA GLN A 116 -14.70 -8.80 9.19
C GLN A 116 -14.16 -10.17 9.57
N LYS A 117 -13.68 -10.95 8.59
CA LYS A 117 -13.03 -12.24 8.83
C LYS A 117 -11.83 -12.10 9.78
N LEU A 118 -11.01 -11.06 9.62
CA LEU A 118 -9.88 -10.78 10.52
C LEU A 118 -10.33 -10.59 11.97
N ILE A 119 -11.39 -9.79 12.16
CA ILE A 119 -11.97 -9.50 13.48
C ILE A 119 -12.54 -10.79 14.10
N GLN A 120 -13.25 -11.60 13.31
CA GLN A 120 -13.82 -12.88 13.76
C GLN A 120 -12.73 -13.86 14.23
N ILE A 121 -11.62 -13.97 13.48
CA ILE A 121 -10.48 -14.83 13.86
C ILE A 121 -9.85 -14.36 15.17
N HIS A 122 -9.73 -13.05 15.37
CA HIS A 122 -9.24 -12.48 16.63
C HIS A 122 -10.14 -12.81 17.82
N GLY A 123 -11.47 -12.85 17.61
CA GLY A 123 -12.44 -13.26 18.62
C GLY A 123 -12.38 -14.76 18.91
N LYS A 124 -12.32 -15.60 17.87
CA LYS A 124 -12.32 -17.07 17.96
C LYS A 124 -11.13 -17.60 18.76
N TYR A 125 -9.92 -17.10 18.49
CA TYR A 125 -8.69 -17.60 19.11
C TYR A 125 -8.23 -16.75 20.30
N GLN A 126 -9.13 -15.96 20.90
CA GLN A 126 -8.77 -15.13 22.04
C GLN A 126 -8.38 -15.98 23.26
N THR A 127 -8.98 -17.14 23.49
CA THR A 127 -8.72 -17.99 24.67
C THR A 127 -7.41 -18.78 24.59
N ASP A 128 -6.92 -19.06 23.38
CA ASP A 128 -5.71 -19.83 23.12
C ASP A 128 -4.45 -18.94 23.26
N VAL A 129 -3.57 -19.27 24.20
CA VAL A 129 -2.38 -18.46 24.52
C VAL A 129 -1.37 -18.42 23.37
N GLU A 130 -1.15 -19.52 22.66
CA GLU A 130 -0.20 -19.59 21.54
C GLU A 130 -0.73 -18.79 20.36
N ARG A 131 -1.98 -19.02 19.97
CA ARG A 131 -2.61 -18.29 18.85
C ARG A 131 -2.82 -16.81 19.16
N ARG A 132 -3.12 -16.44 20.41
CA ARG A 132 -3.21 -15.03 20.84
C ARG A 132 -1.88 -14.28 20.67
N LYS A 133 -0.73 -14.93 20.90
CA LYS A 133 0.58 -14.30 20.66
C LYS A 133 0.75 -13.96 19.17
N ILE A 134 0.37 -14.87 18.27
CA ILE A 134 0.44 -14.64 16.82
C ILE A 134 -0.48 -13.49 16.40
N LEU A 135 -1.71 -13.46 16.91
CA LEU A 135 -2.66 -12.36 16.65
C LEU A 135 -2.13 -11.00 17.16
N ASN A 136 -1.47 -10.98 18.31
CA ASN A 136 -0.79 -9.77 18.80
C ASN A 136 0.35 -9.33 17.87
N ILE A 137 1.13 -10.27 17.33
CA ILE A 137 2.17 -9.97 16.35
C ILE A 137 1.54 -9.38 15.10
N CYS A 138 0.42 -9.93 14.60
CA CYS A 138 -0.33 -9.36 13.48
C CYS A 138 -0.76 -7.92 13.76
N TYR A 139 -1.40 -7.66 14.90
CA TYR A 139 -1.79 -6.31 15.30
C TYR A 139 -0.59 -5.36 15.33
N ASN A 140 0.54 -5.78 15.92
CA ASN A 140 1.75 -4.97 15.99
C ASN A 140 2.36 -4.71 14.61
N ARG A 141 2.25 -5.67 13.66
CA ARG A 141 2.65 -5.46 12.26
C ARG A 141 1.75 -4.38 11.62
N CYS A 142 0.44 -4.48 11.76
CA CYS A 142 -0.52 -3.50 11.23
C CYS A 142 -0.32 -2.09 11.83
N ASP A 143 -0.12 -1.98 13.15
CA ASP A 143 0.12 -0.70 13.82
C ASP A 143 1.46 -0.05 13.39
N LYS A 144 2.50 -0.86 13.17
CA LYS A 144 3.78 -0.37 12.61
C LYS A 144 3.61 0.13 11.18
N ILE A 145 2.92 -0.64 10.32
CA ILE A 145 2.59 -0.25 8.95
C ILE A 145 1.87 1.10 8.95
N PHE A 146 0.81 1.24 9.76
CA PHE A 146 0.06 2.48 9.88
C PHE A 146 0.96 3.67 10.23
N LYS A 147 1.87 3.51 11.22
CA LYS A 147 2.79 4.58 11.64
C LYS A 147 3.79 4.95 10.55
N VAL A 148 4.35 3.97 9.84
CA VAL A 148 5.31 4.20 8.74
C VAL A 148 4.65 4.97 7.60
N PHE A 149 3.47 4.53 7.14
CA PHE A 149 2.73 5.21 6.08
C PHE A 149 2.28 6.61 6.51
N THR A 150 1.76 6.76 7.73
CA THR A 150 1.39 8.08 8.27
C THR A 150 2.60 9.02 8.29
N PHE A 151 3.77 8.54 8.71
CA PHE A 151 4.99 9.33 8.68
C PHE A 151 5.39 9.73 7.25
N LEU A 152 5.39 8.80 6.29
CA LEU A 152 5.73 9.08 4.89
C LEU A 152 4.82 10.15 4.27
N TYR A 153 3.50 9.99 4.42
CA TYR A 153 2.52 10.93 3.88
C TYR A 153 2.56 12.30 4.57
N ILE A 154 2.75 12.36 5.88
CA ILE A 154 2.91 13.64 6.60
C ILE A 154 4.18 14.38 6.14
N ASN A 155 5.29 13.67 5.96
CA ASN A 155 6.53 14.30 5.47
C ASN A 155 6.36 14.84 4.05
N ALA A 156 5.73 14.08 3.15
CA ALA A 156 5.43 14.56 1.80
C ALA A 156 4.52 15.80 1.82
N PHE A 157 3.49 15.79 2.66
CA PHE A 157 2.58 16.92 2.84
C PHE A 157 3.28 18.18 3.38
N ILE A 158 4.11 18.02 4.43
CA ILE A 158 4.90 19.13 5.00
C ILE A 158 5.92 19.65 3.99
N GLY A 159 6.59 18.77 3.25
CA GLY A 159 7.55 19.14 2.20
C GLY A 159 6.90 20.05 1.16
N LEU A 160 5.70 19.70 0.71
CA LEU A 160 4.93 20.47 -0.27
C LEU A 160 4.43 21.81 0.30
N LEU A 161 3.94 21.83 1.55
CA LEU A 161 3.53 23.07 2.23
C LEU A 161 4.67 24.03 2.53
N SER A 162 5.87 23.50 2.82
CA SER A 162 7.04 24.29 3.18
C SER A 162 7.57 25.11 2.01
N PHE A 163 7.23 24.75 0.78
CA PHE A 163 7.85 25.30 -0.42
C PHE A 163 7.58 26.78 -0.70
N PRO A 164 6.32 27.26 -0.71
CA PRO A 164 6.07 28.70 -0.85
C PRO A 164 6.75 29.53 0.25
N LEU A 165 6.83 28.98 1.47
CA LEU A 165 7.49 29.66 2.60
C LEU A 165 9.00 29.75 2.40
N LEU A 166 9.65 28.67 1.97
CA LEU A 166 11.08 28.64 1.70
C LEU A 166 11.45 29.62 0.58
N ILE A 167 10.73 29.60 -0.54
CA ILE A 167 10.98 30.55 -1.64
C ILE A 167 10.75 31.99 -1.20
N TYR A 168 9.69 32.27 -0.43
CA TYR A 168 9.46 33.61 0.10
C TYR A 168 10.60 34.11 1.00
N ILE A 169 11.17 33.23 1.82
CA ILE A 169 12.29 33.55 2.71
C ILE A 169 13.59 33.78 1.93
N PHE A 170 13.89 32.98 0.91
CA PHE A 170 15.17 33.05 0.19
C PHE A 170 15.17 34.06 -0.95
N ASP A 171 14.06 34.21 -1.67
CA ASP A 171 14.00 34.97 -2.93
C ASP A 171 13.29 36.33 -2.75
N HIS A 172 12.70 36.59 -1.58
CA HIS A 172 12.07 37.85 -1.12
C HIS A 172 11.05 38.55 -2.06
N ARG A 173 10.83 38.06 -3.28
CA ARG A 173 10.05 38.72 -4.35
C ARG A 173 9.06 37.83 -5.08
N ASN A 174 9.24 36.50 -5.09
CA ASN A 174 8.40 35.58 -5.86
C ASN A 174 7.48 34.76 -4.95
N VAL A 175 6.21 35.16 -4.86
CA VAL A 175 5.18 34.34 -4.21
C VAL A 175 4.83 33.19 -5.18
N THR A 176 5.27 31.98 -4.85
CA THR A 176 5.02 30.78 -5.65
C THR A 176 3.86 29.97 -5.08
N MET A 177 3.09 29.33 -5.96
CA MET A 177 2.01 28.41 -5.57
C MET A 177 2.60 27.07 -5.11
N PHE A 178 1.86 26.29 -4.30
CA PHE A 178 2.29 24.94 -3.84
C PHE A 178 2.62 24.04 -5.04
N ILE A 179 1.72 24.05 -6.01
CA ILE A 179 1.89 23.46 -7.34
C ILE A 179 1.67 24.58 -8.34
N GLN A 180 2.43 24.59 -9.45
CA GLN A 180 2.21 25.54 -10.55
C GLN A 180 0.93 25.19 -11.33
N LEU A 181 -0.23 25.09 -10.67
CA LEU A 181 -1.53 24.81 -11.26
C LEU A 181 -2.27 26.13 -11.56
N THR A 182 -2.79 26.27 -12.77
CA THR A 182 -3.61 27.43 -13.17
C THR A 182 -5.06 27.01 -13.40
N LEU A 183 -5.99 27.59 -12.65
CA LEU A 183 -7.42 27.32 -12.85
C LEU A 183 -7.95 28.04 -14.11
N PRO A 184 -8.78 27.37 -14.94
CA PRO A 184 -9.47 28.02 -16.06
C PRO A 184 -10.29 29.23 -15.58
N GLY A 185 -10.14 30.36 -16.25
CA GLY A 185 -10.82 31.62 -15.90
C GLY A 185 -10.12 32.47 -14.83
N PHE A 186 -9.15 31.92 -14.10
CA PHE A 186 -8.31 32.64 -13.11
C PHE A 186 -6.85 32.71 -13.57
N THR A 187 -6.63 33.02 -14.85
CA THR A 187 -5.29 33.10 -15.47
C THR A 187 -4.59 34.44 -15.26
N SER A 188 -5.32 35.47 -14.81
CA SER A 188 -4.78 36.79 -14.53
C SER A 188 -3.96 36.75 -13.24
N GLY A 189 -2.76 37.34 -13.21
CA GLY A 189 -1.91 37.51 -12.01
C GLY A 189 -2.51 38.40 -10.91
N SER A 190 -3.84 38.47 -10.84
CA SER A 190 -4.62 39.12 -9.78
C SER A 190 -4.43 38.37 -8.47
N LYS A 191 -4.34 39.13 -7.37
CA LYS A 191 -4.29 38.59 -6.01
C LYS A 191 -5.45 37.62 -5.73
N MET A 192 -6.62 37.88 -6.30
CA MET A 192 -7.79 37.01 -6.14
C MET A 192 -7.59 35.63 -6.77
N ALA A 193 -7.07 35.58 -8.00
CA ALA A 193 -6.79 34.32 -8.70
C ALA A 193 -5.77 33.47 -7.92
N TYR A 194 -4.72 34.12 -7.41
CA TYR A 194 -3.73 33.47 -6.56
C TYR A 194 -4.34 32.88 -5.28
N THR A 195 -5.15 33.66 -4.55
CA THR A 195 -5.80 33.18 -3.31
C THR A 195 -6.75 32.01 -3.58
N VAL A 196 -7.54 32.06 -4.65
CA VAL A 196 -8.45 30.97 -5.02
C VAL A 196 -7.68 29.70 -5.38
N ASN A 197 -6.61 29.81 -6.18
CA ASN A 197 -5.75 28.66 -6.53
C ASN A 197 -5.15 28.02 -5.28
N MET A 198 -4.64 28.81 -4.33
CA MET A 198 -4.02 28.31 -3.11
C MET A 198 -5.02 27.56 -2.21
N ILE A 199 -6.24 28.10 -2.05
CA ILE A 199 -7.30 27.44 -1.28
C ILE A 199 -7.68 26.12 -1.95
N TYR A 200 -7.88 26.13 -3.27
CA TYR A 200 -8.21 24.92 -4.03
C TYR A 200 -7.13 23.84 -3.88
N GLN A 201 -5.86 24.19 -4.11
CA GLN A 201 -4.74 23.25 -3.99
C GLN A 201 -4.62 22.67 -2.58
N PHE A 202 -4.81 23.48 -1.54
CA PHE A 202 -4.78 23.00 -0.15
C PHE A 202 -5.88 21.97 0.12
N VAL A 203 -7.11 22.24 -0.33
CA VAL A 203 -8.23 21.31 -0.19
C VAL A 203 -7.94 20.00 -0.94
N VAL A 204 -7.53 20.06 -2.20
CA VAL A 204 -7.20 18.88 -3.01
C VAL A 204 -6.11 18.05 -2.36
N MET A 205 -5.05 18.69 -1.86
CA MET A 205 -3.94 18.01 -1.22
C MET A 205 -4.37 17.25 0.04
N CYS A 206 -5.20 17.87 0.90
CA CYS A 206 -5.76 17.21 2.07
C CYS A 206 -6.57 15.95 1.70
N TYR A 207 -7.45 16.06 0.70
CA TYR A 207 -8.24 14.92 0.22
C TYR A 207 -7.35 13.82 -0.40
N ALA A 208 -6.41 14.20 -1.26
CA ALA A 208 -5.51 13.26 -1.93
C ALA A 208 -4.63 12.49 -0.93
N THR A 209 -4.01 13.18 0.02
CA THR A 209 -3.15 12.55 1.03
C THR A 209 -3.91 11.58 1.91
N MET A 210 -5.10 11.95 2.40
CA MET A 210 -5.93 11.04 3.19
C MET A 210 -6.44 9.85 2.36
N GLY A 211 -6.81 10.10 1.11
CA GLY A 211 -7.21 9.14 0.08
C GLY A 211 -6.21 8.01 -0.12
N LEU A 212 -5.04 8.41 -0.58
CA LEU A 212 -3.95 7.50 -0.91
C LEU A 212 -3.48 6.74 0.33
N MET A 213 -3.31 7.44 1.46
CA MET A 213 -2.89 6.83 2.72
C MET A 213 -3.87 5.75 3.20
N ALA A 214 -5.18 6.00 3.13
CA ALA A 214 -6.18 5.05 3.59
C ALA A 214 -6.16 3.73 2.79
N VAL A 215 -6.12 3.83 1.46
CA VAL A 215 -6.11 2.65 0.57
C VAL A 215 -4.80 1.86 0.72
N ASP A 216 -3.65 2.53 0.79
CA ASP A 216 -2.36 1.87 0.95
C ASP A 216 -2.27 1.12 2.29
N ILE A 217 -2.70 1.75 3.38
CA ILE A 217 -2.74 1.11 4.69
C ILE A 217 -3.66 -0.11 4.65
N MET A 218 -4.84 -0.01 4.02
CA MET A 218 -5.75 -1.15 3.87
C MET A 218 -5.10 -2.31 3.13
N PHE A 219 -4.43 -2.06 2.00
CA PHE A 219 -3.71 -3.08 1.24
C PHE A 219 -2.65 -3.80 2.08
N MET A 220 -1.84 -3.02 2.80
CA MET A 220 -0.77 -3.54 3.64
C MET A 220 -1.31 -4.35 4.82
N CYS A 221 -2.46 -3.94 5.37
CA CYS A 221 -3.14 -4.66 6.46
C CYS A 221 -3.74 -5.99 5.99
N VAL A 222 -4.33 -6.04 4.80
CA VAL A 222 -4.82 -7.31 4.20
C VAL A 222 -3.65 -8.27 3.99
N THR A 223 -2.49 -7.79 3.55
CA THR A 223 -1.30 -8.65 3.46
C THR A 223 -0.82 -9.11 4.83
N ALA A 224 -0.78 -8.23 5.83
CA ALA A 224 -0.42 -8.63 7.19
C ALA A 224 -1.38 -9.70 7.77
N HIS A 225 -2.66 -9.63 7.40
CA HIS A 225 -3.65 -10.65 7.71
C HIS A 225 -3.29 -11.99 7.04
N TYR A 226 -2.95 -12.01 5.75
CA TYR A 226 -2.52 -13.23 5.08
C TYR A 226 -1.34 -13.91 5.79
N VAL A 227 -0.29 -13.14 6.11
CA VAL A 227 0.87 -13.67 6.86
C VAL A 227 0.46 -14.21 8.23
N CYS A 228 -0.50 -13.56 8.91
CA CYS A 228 -1.06 -14.07 10.15
C CYS A 228 -1.78 -15.41 9.96
N LEU A 229 -2.51 -15.60 8.86
CA LEU A 229 -3.15 -16.88 8.55
C LEU A 229 -2.11 -17.97 8.35
N CYS A 230 -1.02 -17.69 7.62
CA CYS A 230 0.10 -18.62 7.47
C CYS A 230 0.74 -19.00 8.82
N ASP A 231 1.00 -18.01 9.67
CA ASP A 231 1.59 -18.23 11.00
C ASP A 231 0.63 -19.06 11.90
N LEU A 232 -0.69 -18.84 11.81
CA LEU A 232 -1.69 -19.64 12.55
C LEU A 232 -1.78 -21.08 12.04
N PHE A 233 -1.74 -21.25 10.72
CA PHE A 233 -1.75 -22.56 10.09
C PHE A 233 -0.52 -23.39 10.47
N GLU A 234 0.66 -22.77 10.56
CA GLU A 234 1.87 -23.42 11.05
C GLU A 234 1.70 -23.99 12.47
N VAL A 235 0.95 -23.31 13.35
CA VAL A 235 0.63 -23.85 14.68
C VAL A 235 -0.25 -25.10 14.57
N SER A 236 -1.27 -25.07 13.72
CA SER A 236 -2.12 -26.25 13.46
C SER A 236 -1.33 -27.44 12.91
N LEU A 237 -0.33 -27.20 12.04
CA LEU A 237 0.58 -28.23 11.53
C LEU A 237 1.48 -28.81 12.63
N LYS A 238 1.97 -27.96 13.55
CA LYS A 238 2.77 -28.41 14.71
C LYS A 238 1.93 -29.22 15.69
N GLU A 239 0.67 -28.84 15.91
CA GLU A 239 -0.28 -29.59 16.75
C GLU A 239 -0.48 -31.01 16.20
N ILE A 240 -0.82 -31.17 14.91
CA ILE A 240 -1.00 -32.51 14.34
C ILE A 240 0.30 -33.32 14.33
N SER A 241 1.45 -32.68 14.12
CA SER A 241 2.75 -33.35 14.11
C SER A 241 3.13 -33.93 15.48
N ARG A 242 2.73 -33.27 16.57
CA ARG A 242 2.91 -33.79 17.93
C ARG A 242 2.02 -35.00 18.18
N GLU A 243 0.77 -34.92 17.74
CA GLU A 243 -0.18 -36.02 17.89
C GLU A 243 0.21 -37.24 17.03
N LEU A 244 0.67 -37.06 15.80
CA LEU A 244 1.07 -38.19 14.94
C LEU A 244 2.23 -39.05 15.49
N ARG A 245 2.96 -38.57 16.50
CA ARG A 245 4.06 -39.30 17.15
C ARG A 245 3.60 -40.24 18.28
N TYR A 246 2.38 -40.09 18.77
CA TYR A 246 1.80 -40.99 19.77
C TYR A 246 0.95 -42.06 19.07
N ASP A 247 1.17 -43.33 19.41
CA ASP A 247 0.27 -44.42 19.00
C ASP A 247 -0.82 -44.57 20.04
N GLY A 248 -2.07 -44.38 19.63
CA GLY A 248 -3.21 -44.21 20.53
C GLY A 248 -4.45 -44.99 20.09
N ASP A 249 -5.43 -45.02 20.99
CA ASP A 249 -6.63 -45.86 20.89
C ASP A 249 -7.58 -45.45 19.73
N SER A 250 -8.69 -46.17 19.52
CA SER A 250 -9.60 -45.90 18.39
C SER A 250 -10.16 -44.46 18.33
N ASP A 251 -10.37 -43.81 19.49
CA ASP A 251 -10.79 -42.40 19.56
C ASP A 251 -9.68 -41.42 19.20
N TYR A 252 -8.42 -41.82 19.39
CA TYR A 252 -7.25 -41.08 18.93
C TYR A 252 -7.21 -40.95 17.40
N LYS A 253 -7.51 -42.06 16.72
CA LYS A 253 -7.61 -42.10 15.26
C LYS A 253 -8.73 -41.19 14.74
N LYS A 254 -9.86 -41.06 15.46
CA LYS A 254 -10.92 -40.10 15.13
C LYS A 254 -10.45 -38.65 15.33
N ARG A 255 -9.72 -38.36 16.41
CA ARG A 255 -9.15 -37.03 16.67
C ARG A 255 -8.21 -36.58 15.56
N ILE A 256 -7.26 -37.44 15.14
CA ILE A 256 -6.37 -37.13 14.02
C ILE A 256 -7.15 -36.90 12.72
N LYS A 257 -8.24 -37.65 12.48
CA LYS A 257 -9.12 -37.42 11.31
C LYS A 257 -9.71 -36.01 11.32
N PHE A 258 -10.21 -35.59 12.48
CA PHE A 258 -10.80 -34.26 12.65
C PHE A 258 -9.75 -33.15 12.48
N MET A 259 -8.56 -33.33 13.05
CA MET A 259 -7.44 -32.38 12.89
C MET A 259 -6.99 -32.26 11.44
N MET A 260 -6.83 -33.38 10.73
CA MET A 260 -6.45 -33.38 9.32
C MET A 260 -7.49 -32.65 8.46
N ARG A 261 -8.78 -32.91 8.69
CA ARG A 261 -9.85 -32.20 8.01
C ARG A 261 -9.78 -30.70 8.25
N ASN A 262 -9.54 -30.26 9.49
CA ASN A 262 -9.42 -28.84 9.82
C ASN A 262 -8.21 -28.21 9.12
N ILE A 263 -7.07 -28.91 9.05
CA ILE A 263 -5.87 -28.43 8.34
C ILE A 263 -6.15 -28.25 6.85
N ILE A 264 -6.82 -29.22 6.21
CA ILE A 264 -7.19 -29.10 4.79
C ILE A 264 -8.10 -27.89 4.58
N LEU A 265 -9.09 -27.68 5.46
CA LEU A 265 -9.99 -26.52 5.39
C LEU A 265 -9.27 -25.19 5.64
N GLU A 266 -8.31 -25.15 6.58
CA GLU A 266 -7.49 -23.97 6.84
C GLU A 266 -6.59 -23.64 5.64
N HIS A 267 -5.97 -24.64 5.02
CA HIS A 267 -5.15 -24.46 3.82
C HIS A 267 -5.99 -24.01 2.62
N GLU A 268 -7.16 -24.61 2.41
CA GLU A 268 -8.11 -24.20 1.38
C GLU A 268 -8.55 -22.74 1.58
N TYR A 269 -8.89 -22.37 2.81
CA TYR A 269 -9.24 -21.01 3.15
C TYR A 269 -8.11 -20.01 2.88
N MET A 270 -6.86 -20.36 3.21
CA MET A 270 -5.70 -19.51 2.90
C MET A 270 -5.53 -19.30 1.40
N MET A 271 -5.67 -20.34 0.58
CA MET A 271 -5.60 -20.22 -0.88
C MET A 271 -6.71 -19.33 -1.44
N ILE A 272 -7.95 -19.48 -0.96
CA ILE A 272 -9.07 -18.63 -1.37
C ILE A 272 -8.80 -17.18 -0.97
N PHE A 273 -8.33 -16.94 0.26
CA PHE A 273 -8.01 -15.60 0.73
C PHE A 273 -6.94 -14.93 -0.13
N LEU A 274 -5.91 -15.67 -0.55
CA LEU A 274 -4.86 -15.13 -1.40
C LEU A 274 -5.37 -14.82 -2.82
N ASN A 275 -6.28 -15.63 -3.36
CA ASN A 275 -6.94 -15.35 -4.64
C ASN A 275 -7.82 -14.12 -4.58
N ASP A 276 -8.66 -14.02 -3.54
CA ASP A 276 -9.48 -12.84 -3.28
C ASP A 276 -8.60 -11.58 -3.17
N GLN A 277 -7.40 -11.71 -2.58
CA GLN A 277 -6.44 -10.63 -2.49
C GLN A 277 -5.84 -10.26 -3.87
N ASP A 278 -5.45 -11.22 -4.70
CA ASP A 278 -4.93 -10.95 -6.04
C ASP A 278 -5.98 -10.28 -6.94
N ASP A 279 -7.21 -10.80 -6.96
CA ASP A 279 -8.33 -10.23 -7.73
C ASP A 279 -8.63 -8.78 -7.32
N LEU A 280 -8.54 -8.49 -6.02
CA LEU A 280 -8.77 -7.16 -5.47
C LEU A 280 -7.68 -6.16 -5.90
N TYR A 281 -6.42 -6.59 -5.86
CA TYR A 281 -5.27 -5.68 -5.92
C TYR A 281 -4.46 -5.73 -7.21
N THR A 282 -4.65 -6.71 -8.10
CA THR A 282 -3.86 -6.83 -9.34
C THR A 282 -3.90 -5.55 -10.17
N ASN A 283 -5.10 -4.97 -10.34
CA ASN A 283 -5.30 -3.73 -11.07
C ASN A 283 -4.79 -2.51 -10.31
N ILE A 284 -4.97 -2.48 -8.98
CA ILE A 284 -4.47 -1.40 -8.13
C ILE A 284 -2.93 -1.34 -8.22
N CYS A 285 -2.26 -2.48 -8.07
CA CYS A 285 -0.81 -2.61 -8.18
C CYS A 285 -0.29 -2.23 -9.56
N PHE A 286 -1.02 -2.55 -10.63
CA PHE A 286 -0.67 -2.14 -11.99
C PHE A 286 -0.61 -0.61 -12.12
N PHE A 287 -1.71 0.09 -11.77
CA PHE A 287 -1.75 1.55 -11.85
C PHE A 287 -0.77 2.22 -10.88
N GLU A 288 -0.61 1.66 -9.69
CA GLU A 288 0.35 2.12 -8.69
C GLU A 288 1.78 2.12 -9.22
N ILE A 289 2.25 0.98 -9.72
CA ILE A 289 3.63 0.83 -10.21
C ILE A 289 3.84 1.67 -11.47
N PHE A 290 2.87 1.69 -12.39
CA PHE A 290 2.95 2.50 -13.60
C PHE A 290 3.04 4.00 -13.27
N ALA A 291 2.15 4.50 -12.41
CA ALA A 291 2.08 5.90 -12.03
C ALA A 291 3.31 6.37 -11.24
N THR A 292 3.77 5.57 -10.27
CA THR A 292 4.96 5.90 -9.45
C THR A 292 6.22 5.89 -10.31
N ASN A 293 6.39 4.90 -11.19
CA ASN A 293 7.50 4.85 -12.14
C ASN A 293 7.55 6.09 -13.03
N PHE A 294 6.40 6.43 -13.64
CA PHE A 294 6.24 7.61 -14.47
C PHE A 294 6.59 8.90 -13.71
N THR A 295 6.05 9.05 -12.50
CA THR A 295 6.28 10.22 -11.63
C THR A 295 7.76 10.37 -11.29
N CYS A 296 8.43 9.27 -10.91
CA CYS A 296 9.85 9.28 -10.57
C CYS A 296 10.74 9.64 -11.77
N VAL A 297 10.50 9.08 -12.96
CA VAL A 297 11.29 9.42 -14.16
C VAL A 297 11.08 10.89 -14.56
N ALA A 298 9.84 11.36 -14.52
CA ALA A 298 9.52 12.76 -14.82
C ALA A 298 10.16 13.74 -13.82
N LEU A 299 10.16 13.40 -12.52
CA LEU A 299 10.81 14.21 -11.49
C LEU A 299 12.33 14.26 -11.64
N LEU A 300 12.98 13.11 -11.85
CA LEU A 300 14.44 13.06 -12.08
C LEU A 300 14.85 13.92 -13.27
N PHE A 301 14.04 13.92 -14.33
CA PHE A 301 14.27 14.75 -15.50
C PHE A 301 14.19 16.25 -15.17
N VAL A 302 13.14 16.69 -14.47
CA VAL A 302 12.94 18.10 -14.13
C VAL A 302 14.03 18.63 -13.18
N GLU A 303 14.43 17.83 -12.19
CA GLU A 303 15.49 18.19 -11.23
C GLU A 303 16.87 18.38 -11.89
N THR A 304 17.07 17.86 -13.10
CA THR A 304 18.31 18.10 -13.86
C THR A 304 18.44 19.56 -14.31
N PHE A 305 17.30 20.23 -14.56
CA PHE A 305 17.27 21.59 -15.08
C PHE A 305 16.99 22.64 -14.00
N LYS A 306 16.27 22.27 -12.95
CA LYS A 306 15.83 23.19 -11.91
C LYS A 306 15.85 22.53 -10.55
N PHE A 307 16.59 23.14 -9.63
CA PHE A 307 16.58 22.71 -8.24
C PHE A 307 15.21 23.00 -7.61
N TRP A 308 14.44 21.96 -7.34
CA TRP A 308 13.07 22.10 -6.84
C TRP A 308 12.83 21.24 -5.60
N PHE A 309 13.04 21.82 -4.41
CA PHE A 309 12.95 21.10 -3.13
C PHE A 309 11.73 20.15 -2.94
N PRO A 310 10.48 20.50 -3.33
CA PRO A 310 9.34 19.59 -3.28
C PRO A 310 9.48 18.38 -4.19
N GLY A 311 10.11 18.53 -5.34
CA GLY A 311 10.33 17.45 -6.30
C GLY A 311 11.14 16.32 -5.67
N TYR A 312 12.21 16.65 -4.93
CA TYR A 312 12.95 15.67 -4.13
C TYR A 312 12.10 14.99 -3.05
N SER A 313 11.27 15.75 -2.32
CA SER A 313 10.42 15.19 -1.26
C SER A 313 9.38 14.22 -1.82
N ILE A 314 8.67 14.63 -2.88
CA ILE A 314 7.65 13.82 -3.56
C ILE A 314 8.30 12.62 -4.25
N GLY A 315 9.43 12.82 -4.93
CA GLY A 315 10.17 11.77 -5.63
C GLY A 315 10.67 10.69 -4.68
N LEU A 316 11.21 11.09 -3.52
CA LEU A 316 11.62 10.16 -2.48
C LEU A 316 10.42 9.40 -1.90
N ALA A 317 9.31 10.09 -1.62
CA ALA A 317 8.09 9.46 -1.12
C ALA A 317 7.53 8.44 -2.12
N ALA A 318 7.42 8.81 -3.40
CA ALA A 318 6.95 7.92 -4.47
C ALA A 318 7.87 6.71 -4.67
N PHE A 319 9.19 6.91 -4.57
CA PHE A 319 10.15 5.81 -4.67
C PHE A 319 10.05 4.85 -3.49
N ILE A 320 9.92 5.35 -2.26
CA ILE A 320 9.71 4.52 -1.08
C ILE A 320 8.37 3.76 -1.19
N GLN A 321 7.31 4.43 -1.64
CA GLN A 321 5.99 3.83 -1.85
C GLN A 321 6.08 2.65 -2.84
N PHE A 322 6.71 2.87 -3.99
CA PHE A 322 6.99 1.81 -4.98
C PHE A 322 7.73 0.60 -4.38
N LEU A 323 8.81 0.85 -3.61
CA LEU A 323 9.56 -0.21 -2.95
C LEU A 323 8.73 -0.98 -1.93
N LEU A 324 7.88 -0.29 -1.15
CA LEU A 324 7.01 -0.92 -0.17
C LEU A 324 5.99 -1.85 -0.85
N PHE A 325 5.37 -1.42 -1.95
CA PHE A 325 4.45 -2.27 -2.72
C PHE A 325 5.14 -3.56 -3.24
N CYS A 326 6.37 -3.45 -3.76
CA CYS A 326 7.10 -4.64 -4.21
C CYS A 326 7.56 -5.54 -3.05
N ALA A 327 7.90 -4.94 -1.91
CA ALA A 327 8.26 -5.68 -0.70
C ALA A 327 7.09 -6.49 -0.15
N VAL A 328 5.85 -5.97 -0.26
CA VAL A 328 4.63 -6.69 0.16
C VAL A 328 4.46 -8.01 -0.58
N GLY A 329 4.57 -8.01 -1.90
CA GLY A 329 4.42 -9.26 -2.66
C GLY A 329 5.54 -10.27 -2.34
N THR A 330 6.75 -9.80 -2.06
CA THR A 330 7.86 -10.65 -1.58
C THR A 330 7.58 -11.24 -0.20
N VAL A 331 6.94 -10.48 0.71
CA VAL A 331 6.53 -10.98 2.03
C VAL A 331 5.52 -12.12 1.90
N ILE A 332 4.61 -12.05 0.92
CA ILE A 332 3.65 -13.12 0.63
C ILE A 332 4.37 -14.36 0.09
N GLU A 333 5.32 -14.18 -0.83
CA GLU A 333 6.15 -15.27 -1.37
C GLU A 333 6.90 -16.01 -0.25
N ILE A 334 7.57 -15.27 0.64
CA ILE A 334 8.26 -15.85 1.80
C ILE A 334 7.28 -16.58 2.73
N ALA A 335 6.08 -16.02 2.96
CA ALA A 335 5.06 -16.66 3.80
C ALA A 335 4.54 -17.97 3.17
N ASN A 336 4.42 -18.01 1.84
CA ASN A 336 4.05 -19.20 1.10
C ASN A 336 5.14 -20.28 1.19
N GLU A 337 6.40 -19.93 0.92
CA GLU A 337 7.54 -20.85 1.03
C GLU A 337 7.68 -21.45 2.44
N LYS A 338 7.51 -20.60 3.47
CA LYS A 338 7.49 -21.03 4.87
C LYS A 338 6.37 -22.03 5.13
N THR A 339 5.19 -21.78 4.58
CA THR A 339 4.02 -22.68 4.71
C THR A 339 4.28 -24.03 4.04
N VAL A 340 4.84 -24.05 2.83
CA VAL A 340 5.21 -25.29 2.12
C VAL A 340 6.25 -26.09 2.91
N THR A 341 7.25 -25.41 3.46
CA THR A 341 8.29 -26.04 4.29
C THR A 341 7.68 -26.65 5.56
N ALA A 342 6.79 -25.92 6.23
CA ALA A 342 6.10 -26.42 7.42
C ALA A 342 5.20 -27.64 7.13
N ILE A 343 4.54 -27.68 5.96
CA ILE A 343 3.78 -28.87 5.53
C ILE A 343 4.73 -30.05 5.32
N TYR A 344 5.88 -29.84 4.67
CA TYR A 344 6.86 -30.89 4.40
C TYR A 344 7.44 -31.54 5.68
N GLU A 345 7.61 -30.75 6.75
CA GLU A 345 8.16 -31.21 8.04
C GLU A 345 7.22 -32.13 8.84
N ILE A 346 5.94 -32.24 8.45
CA ILE A 346 4.99 -33.15 9.11
C ILE A 346 5.48 -34.59 8.96
N PRO A 347 5.38 -35.44 10.01
CA PRO A 347 5.71 -36.86 9.92
C PRO A 347 4.67 -37.62 9.08
N TRP A 348 4.71 -37.40 7.76
CA TRP A 348 3.73 -37.91 6.80
C TRP A 348 3.71 -39.44 6.72
N TYR A 349 4.83 -40.09 7.07
CA TYR A 349 4.95 -41.54 7.17
C TYR A 349 4.15 -42.16 8.32
N CYS A 350 3.71 -41.36 9.29
CA CYS A 350 2.83 -41.82 10.38
C CYS A 350 1.34 -41.80 10.00
N PHE A 351 0.96 -41.26 8.83
CA PHE A 351 -0.43 -41.27 8.39
C PHE A 351 -0.90 -42.65 7.94
N SER A 352 -2.20 -42.93 8.11
CA SER A 352 -2.84 -44.04 7.42
C SER A 352 -2.85 -43.81 5.91
N LYS A 353 -2.89 -44.89 5.11
CA LYS A 353 -2.82 -44.84 3.64
C LYS A 353 -3.82 -43.85 3.00
N GLU A 354 -5.06 -43.82 3.49
CA GLU A 354 -6.09 -42.89 3.01
C GLU A 354 -5.73 -41.43 3.28
N ARG A 355 -5.22 -41.13 4.48
CA ARG A 355 -4.88 -39.76 4.90
C ARG A 355 -3.59 -39.26 4.27
N ALA A 356 -2.65 -40.17 4.00
CA ALA A 356 -1.44 -39.87 3.24
C ALA A 356 -1.80 -39.37 1.83
N LEU A 357 -2.86 -39.90 1.21
CA LEU A 357 -3.36 -39.42 -0.08
C LEU A 357 -3.97 -38.02 0.02
N GLU A 358 -4.82 -37.76 1.02
CA GLU A 358 -5.39 -36.42 1.27
C GLU A 358 -4.29 -35.38 1.51
N PHE A 359 -3.29 -35.73 2.32
CA PHE A 359 -2.11 -34.92 2.58
C PHE A 359 -1.31 -34.64 1.31
N LEU A 360 -1.07 -35.66 0.47
CA LEU A 360 -0.35 -35.52 -0.78
C LEU A 360 -1.04 -34.52 -1.73
N ILE A 361 -2.37 -34.55 -1.80
CA ILE A 361 -3.15 -33.60 -2.63
C ILE A 361 -2.97 -32.18 -2.09
N MET A 362 -3.08 -31.98 -0.77
CA MET A 362 -2.86 -30.69 -0.14
C MET A 362 -1.44 -30.18 -0.39
N PHE A 363 -0.43 -31.03 -0.19
CA PHE A 363 0.98 -30.70 -0.41
C PHE A 363 1.26 -30.32 -1.86
N LYS A 364 0.73 -31.06 -2.82
CA LYS A 364 0.87 -30.75 -4.26
C LYS A 364 0.25 -29.39 -4.61
N LYS A 365 -0.87 -29.03 -3.98
CA LYS A 365 -1.47 -27.69 -4.14
C LYS A 365 -0.61 -26.61 -3.49
N ALA A 366 -0.09 -26.86 -2.28
CA ALA A 366 0.75 -25.91 -1.57
C ALA A 366 2.03 -25.56 -2.34
N GLN A 367 2.62 -26.51 -3.08
CA GLN A 367 3.83 -26.31 -3.90
C GLN A 367 3.66 -25.31 -5.04
N ASN A 368 2.43 -25.02 -5.47
CA ASN A 368 2.14 -24.02 -6.49
C ASN A 368 1.22 -22.94 -5.89
N PRO A 369 1.72 -22.14 -4.94
CA PRO A 369 0.92 -21.10 -4.31
C PRO A 369 0.67 -19.99 -5.33
N ASN A 370 -0.50 -19.36 -5.22
CA ASN A 370 -0.76 -18.15 -6.00
C ASN A 370 0.14 -17.01 -5.52
N TYR A 371 0.38 -16.03 -6.37
CA TYR A 371 1.21 -14.87 -6.09
C TYR A 371 0.44 -13.61 -6.47
N LEU A 372 0.80 -12.48 -5.87
CA LEU A 372 0.25 -11.20 -6.30
C LEU A 372 0.83 -10.81 -7.65
N SER A 373 -0.04 -10.43 -8.57
CA SER A 373 0.30 -10.04 -9.93
C SER A 373 0.19 -8.53 -10.14
N ILE A 374 0.98 -8.00 -11.07
CA ILE A 374 0.91 -6.62 -11.55
C ILE A 374 0.05 -6.63 -12.81
N GLY A 375 -1.28 -6.52 -12.66
CA GLY A 375 -2.23 -6.58 -13.78
C GLY A 375 -2.12 -7.86 -14.62
N GLY A 376 -1.71 -8.98 -14.01
CA GLY A 376 -1.46 -10.24 -14.71
C GLY A 376 -0.18 -10.30 -15.57
N LEU A 377 0.63 -9.23 -15.62
CA LEU A 377 1.82 -9.16 -16.50
C LEU A 377 3.09 -9.73 -15.87
N ALA A 378 3.30 -9.48 -14.58
CA ALA A 378 4.49 -9.86 -13.84
C ALA A 378 4.15 -10.10 -12.36
N PRO A 379 4.91 -10.94 -11.64
CA PRO A 379 4.72 -11.10 -10.21
C PRO A 379 5.18 -9.84 -9.46
N LEU A 380 4.47 -9.47 -8.39
CA LEU A 380 4.83 -8.35 -7.54
C LEU A 380 5.97 -8.76 -6.59
N THR A 381 7.23 -8.58 -7.02
CA THR A 381 8.40 -8.98 -6.22
C THR A 381 9.49 -7.90 -6.20
N VAL A 382 10.41 -8.00 -5.23
CA VAL A 382 11.62 -7.17 -5.19
C VAL A 382 12.53 -7.43 -6.41
N ALA A 383 12.48 -8.64 -6.99
CA ALA A 383 13.20 -8.94 -8.22
C ALA A 383 12.65 -8.10 -9.40
N THR A 384 11.33 -8.04 -9.54
CA THR A 384 10.66 -7.17 -10.52
C THR A 384 10.94 -5.70 -10.23
N ALA A 385 11.00 -5.30 -8.95
CA ALA A 385 11.37 -3.93 -8.59
C ALA A 385 12.76 -3.53 -9.11
N LYS A 386 13.76 -4.42 -8.99
CA LYS A 386 15.11 -4.21 -9.51
C LYS A 386 15.10 -4.01 -11.03
N GLU A 387 14.35 -4.81 -11.76
CA GLU A 387 14.21 -4.66 -13.21
C GLU A 387 13.58 -3.32 -13.59
N ILE A 388 12.54 -2.92 -12.87
CA ILE A 388 11.86 -1.64 -13.08
C ILE A 388 12.82 -0.47 -12.80
N ILE A 389 13.60 -0.50 -11.72
CA ILE A 389 14.59 0.54 -11.40
C ILE A 389 15.65 0.67 -12.51
N ASN A 390 16.17 -0.46 -13.02
CA ASN A 390 17.12 -0.44 -14.13
C ASN A 390 16.50 0.21 -15.37
N LYS A 391 15.25 -0.12 -15.69
CA LYS A 391 14.51 0.49 -16.80
C LYS A 391 14.28 1.99 -16.59
N MET A 392 13.93 2.43 -15.38
CA MET A 392 13.81 3.86 -15.04
C MET A 392 15.09 4.62 -15.34
N TYR A 393 16.22 4.08 -14.89
CA TYR A 393 17.53 4.68 -15.14
C TYR A 393 17.86 4.73 -16.64
N SER A 394 17.58 3.65 -17.38
CA SER A 394 17.76 3.62 -18.84
C SER A 394 16.88 4.66 -19.55
N TYR A 395 15.60 4.80 -19.16
CA TYR A 395 14.71 5.82 -19.73
C TYR A 395 15.19 7.23 -19.42
N TYR A 396 15.61 7.48 -18.18
CA TYR A 396 16.19 8.76 -17.77
C TYR A 396 17.44 9.11 -18.60
N MET A 397 18.38 8.17 -18.74
CA MET A 397 19.59 8.38 -19.55
C MET A 397 19.28 8.59 -21.04
N MET A 398 18.30 7.86 -21.56
CA MET A 398 17.81 8.06 -22.92
C MET A 398 17.24 9.48 -23.09
N PHE A 399 16.40 9.95 -22.16
CA PHE A 399 15.88 11.33 -22.21
C PHE A 399 16.98 12.37 -22.18
N LEU A 400 18.01 12.19 -21.35
CA LEU A 400 19.17 13.08 -21.34
C LEU A 400 19.94 13.08 -22.66
N SER A 401 20.11 11.91 -23.30
CA SER A 401 20.84 11.81 -24.57
C SER A 401 20.16 12.54 -25.74
N PHE A 402 18.85 12.76 -25.67
CA PHE A 402 18.11 13.52 -26.69
C PHE A 402 18.25 15.04 -26.55
N ILE A 403 18.90 15.52 -25.49
CA ILE A 403 19.04 16.94 -25.22
C ILE A 403 20.42 17.39 -25.69
N ASP A 404 20.45 18.02 -26.86
CA ASP A 404 21.64 18.72 -27.37
C ASP A 404 22.07 19.84 -26.41
N GLU A 405 23.38 20.12 -26.32
CA GLU A 405 23.95 21.21 -25.49
C GLU A 405 23.24 22.56 -25.73
N LYS A 406 22.77 22.81 -26.96
CA LYS A 406 22.03 24.03 -27.34
C LYS A 406 20.60 24.08 -26.79
N ALA A 407 19.95 22.93 -26.59
CA ALA A 407 18.64 22.87 -25.95
C ALA A 407 18.76 23.05 -24.43
N VAL A 408 19.85 22.56 -23.82
CA VAL A 408 20.19 22.84 -22.42
C VAL A 408 20.44 24.33 -22.20
N GLU A 409 21.23 25.00 -23.04
CA GLU A 409 21.46 26.45 -22.95
C GLU A 409 20.16 27.25 -23.07
N LYS A 410 19.24 26.86 -23.95
CA LYS A 410 17.95 27.55 -24.11
C LYS A 410 17.04 27.36 -22.90
N LEU A 411 16.99 26.15 -22.34
CA LEU A 411 16.20 25.85 -21.14
C LEU A 411 16.78 26.46 -19.86
N LEU A 412 18.11 26.54 -19.73
CA LEU A 412 18.79 27.18 -18.60
C LEU A 412 18.69 28.71 -18.65
N ASN A 413 18.66 29.32 -19.84
CA ASN A 413 18.48 30.77 -19.97
C ASN A 413 17.02 31.22 -19.71
N ASP A 414 16.06 30.30 -19.78
CA ASP A 414 14.64 30.56 -19.48
C ASP A 414 14.22 30.19 -18.03
N ALA A 415 15.10 29.53 -17.26
CA ALA A 415 14.88 29.11 -15.86
C ALA A 415 15.36 30.16 -14.84
#